data_AF-A0A538K044-F1
#
_entry.id   AF-A0A538K044-F1
#
_cell.length_a   1.000
_cell.length_b   1.000
_cell.length_c   1.000
_cell.angle_alpha   90.00
_cell.angle_beta   90.00
_cell.angle_gamma   90.00
#
_symmetry.space_group_name_H-M   'P 1'
#
loop_
_entity.id
_entity.type
_entity.pdbx_description
1 polymer ?
#
loop_
_entity_poly.entity_id
_entity_poly.type
_entity_poly.pdbx_seq_one_letter_code
_entity_poly.pdbx_strand_id
1 'polypeptide(L)'
;MNDGELLAEIRVALADSPFVGEGHRKVWARLRRKGVRTSRKRVLRLTREAGLLAPTGRVRKRTQRLHQGTISVAVPDTLWATDATEAWSGEGPAAVFCVVDHASGEAWANAALRMDRFAAADLLREVCAERFGSVERAGRLRAGAAL
;
A
#
# COMPACT_ATOMS: atom_id res chain seq x y z
N MET A 1 -24.11 8.31 -17.84
CA MET A 1 -22.92 9.18 -17.70
C MET A 1 -22.12 9.20 -18.99
N ASN A 2 -22.06 10.36 -19.64
CA ASN A 2 -21.28 10.63 -20.84
C ASN A 2 -19.77 10.81 -20.50
N ASP A 3 -18.94 11.01 -21.52
CA ASP A 3 -17.48 11.12 -21.34
C ASP A 3 -17.05 12.42 -20.65
N GLY A 4 -17.73 13.54 -20.88
CA GLY A 4 -17.44 14.82 -20.23
C GLY A 4 -17.75 14.78 -18.74
N GLU A 5 -18.92 14.24 -18.38
CA GLU A 5 -19.32 13.99 -16.98
C GLU A 5 -18.33 13.05 -16.29
N LEU A 6 -17.95 11.96 -16.96
CA LEU A 6 -16.99 11.02 -16.40
C LEU A 6 -15.60 11.64 -16.23
N LEU A 7 -15.18 12.51 -17.15
CA LEU A 7 -13.91 13.24 -17.04
C LEU A 7 -13.94 14.23 -15.87
N ALA A 8 -15.07 14.90 -15.62
CA ALA A 8 -15.23 15.76 -14.45
C ALA A 8 -15.09 14.95 -13.15
N GLU A 9 -15.76 13.78 -13.06
CA GLU A 9 -15.64 12.87 -11.92
C GLU A 9 -14.20 12.35 -11.72
N ILE A 10 -13.47 12.07 -12.82
CA ILE A 10 -12.05 11.70 -12.77
C ILE A 10 -11.21 12.81 -12.15
N ARG A 11 -11.44 14.07 -12.54
CA ARG A 11 -10.70 15.23 -12.00
C ARG A 11 -10.98 15.43 -10.52
N VAL A 12 -12.24 15.31 -10.11
CA VAL A 12 -12.63 15.37 -8.69
C VAL A 12 -11.96 14.23 -7.90
N ALA A 13 -12.01 12.99 -8.42
CA ALA A 13 -11.38 11.85 -7.74
C ALA A 13 -9.86 12.01 -7.58
N LEU A 14 -9.19 12.69 -8.52
CA LEU A 14 -7.76 13.02 -8.44
C LEU A 14 -7.50 14.17 -7.45
N ALA A 15 -8.34 15.21 -7.44
CA ALA A 15 -8.22 16.34 -6.51
C ALA A 15 -8.45 15.91 -5.05
N ASP A 16 -9.41 15.01 -4.81
CA ASP A 16 -9.71 14.47 -3.48
C ASP A 16 -8.70 13.41 -3.01
N SER A 17 -7.76 13.01 -3.86
CA SER A 17 -6.80 11.96 -3.52
C SER A 17 -5.73 12.52 -2.57
N PRO A 18 -5.47 11.87 -1.41
CA PRO A 18 -4.32 12.23 -0.57
C PRO A 18 -2.97 11.84 -1.20
N PHE A 19 -2.98 11.14 -2.35
CA PHE A 19 -1.79 10.68 -3.05
C PHE A 19 -1.60 11.44 -4.37
N VAL A 20 -0.37 11.86 -4.63
CA VAL A 20 0.07 12.38 -5.93
C VAL A 20 0.38 11.23 -6.89
N GLY A 21 0.14 11.45 -8.19
CA GLY A 21 0.49 10.48 -9.23
C GLY A 21 -0.36 9.21 -9.22
N GLU A 22 -1.66 9.31 -8.90
CA GLU A 22 -2.55 8.16 -9.02
C GLU A 22 -2.71 7.69 -10.47
N GLY A 23 -2.49 6.40 -10.69
CA GLY A 23 -2.79 5.77 -11.98
C GLY A 23 -4.29 5.49 -12.16
N HIS A 24 -4.71 5.35 -13.41
CA HIS A 24 -6.11 5.08 -13.82
C HIS A 24 -6.80 3.92 -13.07
N ARG A 25 -6.05 2.94 -12.55
CA ARG A 25 -6.60 1.83 -11.74
C ARG A 25 -7.12 2.31 -10.38
N LYS A 26 -6.38 3.21 -9.71
CA LYS A 26 -6.77 3.80 -8.42
C LYS A 26 -7.97 4.73 -8.62
N VAL A 27 -7.92 5.58 -9.65
CA VAL A 27 -9.04 6.44 -10.05
C VAL A 27 -10.30 5.61 -10.30
N TRP A 28 -10.22 4.54 -11.11
CA TRP A 28 -11.35 3.64 -11.36
C TRP A 28 -11.92 3.01 -10.08
N ALA A 29 -11.06 2.58 -9.15
CA ALA A 29 -11.50 2.03 -7.87
C ALA A 29 -12.20 3.08 -7.00
N ARG A 30 -11.70 4.33 -6.97
CA ARG A 30 -12.34 5.44 -6.25
C ARG A 30 -13.70 5.80 -6.83
N LEU A 31 -13.80 5.93 -8.15
CA LEU A 31 -15.06 6.14 -8.85
C LEU A 31 -16.09 5.08 -8.48
N ARG A 32 -15.69 3.81 -8.48
CA ARG A 32 -16.56 2.69 -8.09
C ARG A 32 -17.05 2.79 -6.64
N ARG A 33 -16.19 3.25 -5.71
CA ARG A 33 -16.58 3.50 -4.30
C ARG A 33 -17.56 4.67 -4.17
N LYS A 34 -17.44 5.70 -5.03
CA LYS A 34 -18.40 6.82 -5.14
C LYS A 34 -19.69 6.45 -5.89
N GLY A 35 -19.88 5.18 -6.27
CA GLY A 35 -21.06 4.72 -7.02
C GLY A 35 -20.98 4.90 -8.54
N VAL A 36 -19.93 5.54 -9.07
CA VAL A 36 -19.74 5.73 -10.52
C VAL A 36 -19.26 4.42 -11.15
N ARG A 37 -20.16 3.72 -11.85
CA ARG A 37 -19.87 2.45 -12.52
C ARG A 37 -19.49 2.68 -13.99
N THR A 38 -18.25 2.35 -14.34
CA THR A 38 -17.73 2.43 -15.71
C THR A 38 -16.63 1.39 -15.94
N SER A 39 -16.22 1.19 -17.20
CA SER A 39 -15.13 0.29 -17.53
C SER A 39 -13.77 0.93 -17.22
N ARG A 40 -12.85 0.13 -16.71
CA ARG A 40 -11.46 0.57 -16.45
C ARG A 40 -10.77 1.07 -17.72
N LYS A 41 -11.08 0.49 -18.88
CA LYS A 41 -10.57 0.92 -20.20
C LYS A 41 -11.05 2.33 -20.56
N ARG A 42 -12.31 2.67 -20.25
CA ARG A 42 -12.86 4.00 -20.49
C ARG A 42 -12.20 5.06 -19.60
N VAL A 43 -11.95 4.73 -18.33
CA VAL A 43 -11.16 5.60 -17.44
C VAL A 43 -9.77 5.83 -18.02
N LEU A 44 -9.04 4.76 -18.38
CA LEU A 44 -7.72 4.88 -18.99
C LEU A 44 -7.71 5.78 -20.23
N ARG A 45 -8.68 5.60 -21.14
CA ARG A 45 -8.79 6.41 -22.36
C ARG A 45 -8.96 7.89 -22.02
N LEU A 46 -9.95 8.24 -21.19
CA LEU A 46 -10.22 9.64 -20.83
C LEU A 46 -9.09 10.29 -20.05
N THR A 47 -8.49 9.57 -19.09
CA THR A 47 -7.33 10.07 -18.34
C THR A 47 -6.13 10.31 -19.26
N ARG A 48 -5.94 9.47 -20.30
CA ARG A 48 -4.89 9.64 -21.31
C ARG A 48 -5.16 10.85 -22.21
N GLU A 49 -6.36 10.92 -22.80
CA GLU A 49 -6.78 12.00 -23.70
C GLU A 49 -6.72 13.38 -23.01
N ALA A 50 -7.02 13.42 -21.71
CA ALA A 50 -6.95 14.65 -20.92
C ALA A 50 -5.57 14.96 -20.32
N GLY A 51 -4.53 14.17 -20.61
CA GLY A 51 -3.18 14.40 -20.07
C GLY A 51 -3.06 14.21 -18.55
N LEU A 52 -3.98 13.46 -17.94
CA LEU A 52 -4.09 13.25 -16.49
C LEU A 52 -3.37 11.99 -15.99
N LEU A 53 -2.68 11.26 -16.87
CA LEU A 53 -1.94 10.07 -16.45
C LEU A 53 -0.74 10.48 -15.60
N ALA A 54 -0.59 9.81 -14.45
CA ALA A 54 0.63 9.89 -13.67
C ALA A 54 1.85 9.66 -14.58
N PRO A 55 2.92 10.48 -14.45
CA PRO A 55 4.13 10.32 -15.23
C PRO A 55 4.59 8.87 -15.12
N THR A 56 4.54 8.14 -16.23
CA THR A 56 5.12 6.80 -16.26
C THR A 56 6.61 7.05 -16.40
N GLY A 57 7.32 7.02 -15.29
CA GLY A 57 8.77 7.12 -15.32
C GLY A 57 9.29 6.12 -16.34
N ARG A 58 10.01 6.59 -17.38
CA ARG A 58 10.85 5.70 -18.20
C ARG A 58 11.57 4.81 -17.20
N VAL A 59 11.47 3.49 -17.37
CA VAL A 59 12.15 2.51 -16.51
C VAL A 59 13.56 3.02 -16.29
N ARG A 60 13.82 3.61 -15.12
CA ARG A 60 15.16 4.10 -14.80
C ARG A 60 15.99 2.84 -14.85
N LYS A 61 17.00 2.78 -15.73
CA LYS A 61 18.07 1.78 -15.61
C LYS A 61 18.44 1.78 -14.13
N ARG A 62 18.20 0.66 -13.47
CA ARG A 62 18.30 0.53 -12.01
C ARG A 62 19.77 0.79 -11.68
N THR A 63 20.09 2.05 -11.43
CA THR A 63 21.37 2.42 -10.86
C THR A 63 21.37 1.77 -9.49
N GLN A 64 22.48 1.11 -9.11
CA GLN A 64 22.72 0.75 -7.72
C GLN A 64 22.80 2.05 -6.91
N ARG A 65 21.66 2.67 -6.65
CA ARG A 65 21.56 3.62 -5.56
C ARG A 65 21.63 2.75 -4.32
N LEU A 66 22.85 2.61 -3.79
CA LEU A 66 23.02 2.37 -2.37
C LEU A 66 22.20 3.46 -1.69
N HIS A 67 21.10 3.06 -1.07
CA HIS A 67 20.29 3.98 -0.29
C HIS A 67 21.15 4.38 0.91
N GLN A 68 21.38 5.67 1.11
CA GLN A 68 22.00 6.18 2.33
C GLN A 68 20.97 6.35 3.46
N GLY A 69 19.70 6.02 3.19
CA GLY A 69 18.67 6.02 4.22
C GLY A 69 18.89 4.86 5.19
N THR A 70 18.77 5.15 6.48
CA THR A 70 18.74 4.12 7.52
C THR A 70 17.28 3.80 7.86
N ILE A 71 16.96 2.53 7.96
CA ILE A 71 15.67 2.04 8.46
C ILE A 71 15.78 1.50 9.89
N SER A 72 17.00 1.32 10.39
CA SER A 72 17.27 0.93 11.78
C SER A 72 16.99 2.06 12.76
N VAL A 73 16.46 1.73 13.92
CA VAL A 73 16.21 2.66 15.03
C VAL A 73 16.91 2.14 16.29
N ALA A 74 17.21 3.01 17.25
CA ALA A 74 17.97 2.61 18.44
C ALA A 74 17.10 1.99 19.55
N VAL A 75 15.79 2.27 19.54
CA VAL A 75 14.87 1.89 20.59
C VAL A 75 13.82 0.92 20.02
N PRO A 76 13.61 -0.25 20.64
CA PRO A 76 12.54 -1.18 20.27
C PRO A 76 11.17 -0.49 20.22
N ASP A 77 10.25 -1.04 19.44
CA ASP A 77 8.88 -0.55 19.31
C ASP A 77 8.73 0.85 18.69
N THR A 78 9.83 1.42 18.18
CA THR A 78 9.83 2.72 17.52
C THR A 78 9.40 2.62 16.06
N LEU A 79 9.94 1.62 15.34
CA LEU A 79 9.65 1.43 13.92
C LEU A 79 9.61 -0.05 13.59
N TRP A 80 8.46 -0.48 13.08
CA TRP A 80 8.27 -1.82 12.54
C TRP A 80 8.15 -1.77 11.01
N ALA A 81 8.81 -2.69 10.33
CA ALA A 81 8.60 -3.00 8.92
C ALA A 81 7.59 -4.12 8.76
N THR A 82 6.93 -4.12 7.61
CA THR A 82 6.10 -5.25 7.17
C THR A 82 6.51 -5.60 5.76
N ASP A 83 6.63 -6.88 5.47
CA ASP A 83 6.83 -7.36 4.10
C ASP A 83 6.04 -8.64 3.87
N ALA A 84 5.88 -8.99 2.61
CA ALA A 84 5.31 -10.27 2.22
C ALA A 84 6.05 -10.85 1.03
N THR A 85 6.32 -12.14 1.09
CA THR A 85 6.95 -12.90 0.02
C THR A 85 6.20 -14.20 -0.21
N GLU A 86 6.42 -14.82 -1.36
CA GLU A 86 6.04 -16.22 -1.56
C GLU A 86 7.26 -17.09 -1.30
N ALA A 87 7.04 -18.24 -0.66
CA ALA A 87 8.05 -19.26 -0.41
C ALA A 87 7.48 -20.63 -0.79
N TRP A 88 8.36 -21.57 -1.15
CA TRP A 88 7.94 -22.94 -1.42
C TRP A 88 7.92 -23.76 -0.14
N SER A 89 6.83 -24.49 0.10
CA SER A 89 6.65 -25.42 1.23
C SER A 89 6.55 -26.86 0.74
N GLY A 90 6.46 -27.82 1.66
CA GLY A 90 6.20 -29.23 1.30
C GLY A 90 4.88 -29.45 0.58
N GLU A 91 3.92 -28.53 0.72
CA GLU A 91 2.58 -28.59 0.12
C GLU A 91 2.44 -27.67 -1.12
N GLY A 92 3.54 -27.02 -1.54
CA GLY A 92 3.56 -26.08 -2.66
C GLY A 92 3.79 -24.63 -2.22
N PRO A 93 3.49 -23.64 -3.08
CA PRO A 93 3.77 -22.23 -2.77
C PRO A 93 2.86 -21.72 -1.65
N ALA A 94 3.44 -21.00 -0.70
CA ALA A 94 2.76 -20.34 0.39
C ALA A 94 3.13 -18.85 0.42
N ALA A 95 2.15 -18.00 0.72
CA ALA A 95 2.41 -16.61 1.06
C ALA A 95 2.94 -16.55 2.49
N VAL A 96 4.03 -15.83 2.69
CA VAL A 96 4.65 -15.57 3.99
C VAL A 96 4.59 -14.07 4.24
N PHE A 97 4.02 -13.69 5.37
CA PHE A 97 3.94 -12.31 5.83
C PHE A 97 4.87 -12.17 7.03
N CYS A 98 5.58 -11.05 7.13
CA CYS A 98 6.40 -10.75 8.29
C CYS A 98 6.21 -9.31 8.79
N VAL A 99 6.41 -9.15 10.10
CA VAL A 99 6.47 -7.85 10.79
C VAL A 99 7.73 -7.85 11.64
N VAL A 100 8.63 -6.88 11.42
CA VAL A 100 9.97 -6.86 12.00
C VAL A 100 10.26 -5.53 12.70
N ASP A 101 10.67 -5.57 13.95
CA ASP A 101 11.13 -4.40 14.70
C ASP A 101 12.53 -3.99 14.23
N HIS A 102 12.69 -2.72 13.83
CA HIS A 102 13.93 -2.24 13.23
C HIS A 102 15.04 -1.87 14.23
N ALA A 103 14.80 -1.98 15.54
CA ALA A 103 15.86 -1.87 16.54
C ALA A 103 16.40 -3.23 16.97
N SER A 104 15.50 -4.10 17.44
CA SER A 104 15.84 -5.40 18.02
C SER A 104 16.00 -6.51 16.98
N GLY A 105 15.38 -6.37 15.81
CA GLY A 105 15.27 -7.44 14.83
C GLY A 105 14.24 -8.50 15.19
N GLU A 106 13.43 -8.28 16.23
CA GLU A 106 12.31 -9.18 16.56
C GLU A 106 11.39 -9.31 15.35
N ALA A 107 11.03 -10.55 15.01
CA ALA A 107 10.23 -10.85 13.84
C ALA A 107 9.03 -11.74 14.20
N TRP A 108 7.87 -11.35 13.68
CA TRP A 108 6.65 -12.14 13.67
C TRP A 108 6.37 -12.55 12.23
N ALA A 109 5.94 -13.80 12.03
CA ALA A 109 5.61 -14.28 10.70
C ALA A 109 4.40 -15.21 10.72
N ASN A 110 3.60 -15.12 9.67
CA ASN A 110 2.50 -16.05 9.42
C ASN A 110 2.49 -16.47 7.95
N ALA A 111 2.02 -17.68 7.69
CA ALA A 111 1.90 -18.25 6.35
C ALA A 111 0.42 -18.45 5.97
N ALA A 112 0.09 -18.21 4.71
CA ALA A 112 -1.24 -18.44 4.17
C ALA A 112 -1.17 -19.07 2.78
N LEU A 113 -2.25 -19.76 2.40
CA LEU A 113 -2.38 -20.36 1.06
C LEU A 113 -2.42 -19.31 -0.06
N ARG A 114 -2.73 -18.05 0.24
CA ARG A 114 -2.86 -16.97 -0.74
C ARG A 114 -2.27 -15.67 -0.22
N MET A 115 -1.59 -14.96 -1.11
CA MET A 115 -1.13 -13.60 -0.88
C MET A 115 -2.31 -12.63 -0.95
N ASP A 116 -2.99 -12.40 0.18
CA ASP A 116 -4.09 -11.46 0.26
C ASP A 116 -4.01 -10.51 1.46
N ARG A 117 -4.80 -9.44 1.37
CA ARG A 117 -4.82 -8.37 2.37
C ARG A 117 -5.41 -8.80 3.71
N PHE A 118 -6.21 -9.88 3.75
CA PHE A 118 -6.86 -10.33 4.97
C PHE A 118 -5.83 -11.09 5.82
N ALA A 119 -5.11 -12.02 5.20
CA ALA A 119 -3.98 -12.70 5.85
C ALA A 119 -2.91 -11.69 6.35
N ALA A 120 -2.58 -10.68 5.54
CA ALA A 120 -1.68 -9.60 5.96
C ALA A 120 -2.24 -8.80 7.15
N ALA A 121 -3.55 -8.50 7.15
CA ALA A 121 -4.19 -7.74 8.22
C ALA A 121 -4.31 -8.56 9.51
N ASP A 122 -4.45 -9.89 9.42
CA ASP A 122 -4.54 -10.77 10.58
C ASP A 122 -3.22 -10.78 11.35
N LEU A 123 -2.08 -10.95 10.66
CA LEU A 123 -0.76 -10.83 11.30
C LEU A 123 -0.56 -9.45 11.94
N LEU A 124 -0.94 -8.37 11.24
CA LEU A 124 -0.86 -7.02 11.79
C LEU A 124 -1.70 -6.85 13.07
N ARG A 125 -2.91 -7.40 13.10
CA ARG A 125 -3.79 -7.34 14.28
C ARG A 125 -3.20 -8.10 15.45
N GLU A 126 -2.65 -9.28 15.20
CA GLU A 126 -2.00 -10.11 16.19
C GLU A 126 -0.83 -9.37 16.85
N VAL A 127 0.11 -8.89 16.03
CA VAL A 127 1.27 -8.13 16.52
C VAL A 127 0.83 -6.88 17.27
N CYS A 128 -0.14 -6.13 16.74
CA CYS A 128 -0.61 -4.91 17.40
C CYS A 128 -1.34 -5.19 18.72
N ALA A 129 -2.11 -6.26 18.80
CA ALA A 129 -2.79 -6.66 20.02
C ALA A 129 -1.78 -7.08 21.09
N GLU A 130 -0.78 -7.90 20.73
CA GLU A 130 0.23 -8.37 21.67
C GLU A 130 1.14 -7.23 22.16
N ARG A 131 1.70 -6.44 21.23
CA ARG A 131 2.72 -5.43 21.55
C ARG A 131 2.13 -4.12 22.07
N PHE A 132 0.98 -3.73 21.55
CA PHE A 132 0.40 -2.40 21.80
C PHE A 132 -1.00 -2.45 22.43
N GLY A 133 -1.57 -3.64 22.65
CA GLY A 133 -2.91 -3.84 23.21
C GLY A 133 -4.06 -3.61 22.22
N SER A 134 -3.86 -2.83 21.15
CA SER A 134 -4.80 -2.72 20.04
C SER A 134 -4.18 -2.08 18.80
N VAL A 135 -4.85 -2.23 17.65
CA VAL A 135 -4.48 -1.57 16.39
C VAL A 135 -4.60 -0.04 16.51
N GLU A 136 -5.64 0.46 17.19
CA GLU A 136 -5.83 1.90 17.41
C GLU A 136 -4.70 2.50 18.24
N ARG A 137 -4.25 1.79 19.28
CA ARG A 137 -3.14 2.25 20.12
C ARG A 137 -1.82 2.22 19.37
N ALA A 138 -1.57 1.16 18.59
CA ALA A 138 -0.42 1.09 17.69
C ALA A 138 -0.40 2.26 16.68
N GLY A 139 -1.55 2.61 16.09
CA GLY A 139 -1.67 3.74 15.16
C GLY A 139 -1.40 5.11 15.80
N ARG A 140 -1.71 5.29 17.10
CA ARG A 140 -1.49 6.55 17.83
C ARG A 140 -0.02 6.76 18.22
N LEU A 141 0.74 5.70 18.47
CA LEU A 141 2.16 5.79 18.84
C LEU A 141 3.00 6.48 17.73
N ARG A 142 2.65 6.25 16.45
CA ARG A 142 3.28 6.98 15.33
C ARG A 142 2.89 8.45 15.23
N ALA A 143 1.70 8.85 15.69
CA ALA A 143 1.26 10.24 15.62
C ALA A 143 1.94 11.15 16.66
N GLY A 144 2.52 10.57 17.72
CA GLY A 144 3.27 11.29 18.75
C GLY A 144 4.77 11.41 18.50
N ALA A 145 5.33 10.70 17.50
CA ALA A 145 6.76 10.69 17.18
C ALA A 145 7.14 11.63 16.01
N ALA A 146 6.21 12.49 15.59
CA ALA A 146 6.50 13.59 14.67
C ALA A 146 6.71 14.90 15.46
N LEU A 147 7.90 15.06 16.04
CA LEU A 147 8.51 16.33 16.42
C LEU A 147 9.97 16.33 15.96
#